data_AF-A0A8S1IV86-F1
#
_entry.id   AF-A0A8S1IV86-F1
#
_cell.length_a   1.000
_cell.length_b   1.000
_cell.length_c   1.000
_cell.angle_alpha   90.00
_cell.angle_beta   90.00
_cell.angle_gamma   90.00
#
_symmetry.space_group_name_H-M   'P 1'
#
loop_
_entity.id
_entity.type
_entity.pdbx_description
1 polymer ?
#
loop_
_entity_poly.entity_id
_entity_poly.type
_entity_poly.pdbx_seq_one_letter_code
_entity_poly.pdbx_strand_id
1 'polypeptide(L)'
;MAGPLRLRPPGAEGWGGEAGRARLVRGVASCPRRFGAVRLRGWLVACAVAHARGGPCDLAEDPVRATMTLLDWSEICKHVAQFTCTEQGKHLALDLTVPTSAHESIMLKDETLAAATLEYELRIQLDFGGISTDLVQEGLSRAKRGGLMSAEQLLAVMTLLRGVQGLRQNILGPTQRSIAPDVLRRLQPILAMWRGYSVPPGLVEAIDSTLDEEHQIRDSASVELQKARLRVERLRSQLKKLLTNVKGEITERSGSALLSLERSLPGHCCWDPALGAAYSMSSHAMRFN
;
A
#
# COMPACT_ATOMS: atom_id res chain seq x y z
N MET A 1 -27.29 -27.53 22.35
CA MET A 1 -26.77 -28.35 21.24
C MET A 1 -26.98 -27.59 19.95
N ALA A 2 -25.93 -27.00 19.40
CA ALA A 2 -25.87 -26.45 18.04
C ALA A 2 -24.38 -26.39 17.67
N GLY A 3 -24.00 -27.13 16.63
CA GLY A 3 -22.61 -27.27 16.18
C GLY A 3 -22.13 -26.08 15.34
N PRO A 4 -20.81 -25.99 15.06
CA PRO A 4 -20.22 -24.85 14.37
C PRO A 4 -20.54 -24.86 12.87
N LEU A 5 -20.94 -23.71 12.34
CA LEU A 5 -21.20 -23.45 10.93
C LEU A 5 -19.90 -23.59 10.13
N ARG A 6 -19.71 -24.75 9.47
CA ARG A 6 -18.77 -24.91 8.37
C ARG A 6 -19.40 -24.35 7.11
N LEU A 7 -18.93 -23.19 6.65
CA LEU A 7 -19.24 -22.72 5.29
C LEU A 7 -18.42 -23.53 4.29
N ARG A 8 -19.10 -24.44 3.61
CA ARG A 8 -18.63 -25.16 2.43
C ARG A 8 -18.81 -24.23 1.21
N PRO A 9 -17.81 -24.04 0.34
CA PRO A 9 -17.98 -23.20 -0.85
C PRO A 9 -18.89 -23.91 -1.88
N PRO A 10 -19.90 -23.23 -2.46
CA PRO A 10 -20.56 -23.72 -3.66
C PRO A 10 -19.63 -23.57 -4.87
N GLY A 11 -19.67 -24.60 -5.71
CA GLY A 11 -18.77 -24.82 -6.83
C GLY A 11 -18.84 -23.77 -7.93
N ALA A 12 -17.69 -23.68 -8.58
CA ALA A 12 -17.43 -23.09 -9.87
C ALA A 12 -18.47 -23.47 -10.93
N GLU A 13 -19.11 -22.48 -11.55
CA GLU A 13 -19.41 -22.46 -12.98
C GLU A 13 -19.39 -21.01 -13.49
N GLY A 14 -18.62 -20.75 -14.56
CA GLY A 14 -18.86 -19.61 -15.45
C GLY A 14 -18.09 -18.31 -15.22
N TRP A 15 -16.76 -18.35 -15.12
CA TRP A 15 -15.91 -17.17 -15.46
C TRP A 15 -14.99 -17.55 -16.62
N GLY A 16 -15.57 -17.64 -17.82
CA GLY A 16 -14.86 -17.66 -19.09
C GLY A 16 -14.97 -16.27 -19.72
N GLY A 17 -13.84 -15.58 -19.82
CA GLY A 17 -13.74 -14.21 -20.34
C GLY A 17 -12.30 -13.73 -20.23
N GLU A 18 -11.41 -14.41 -20.96
CA GLU A 18 -10.00 -14.07 -21.12
C GLU A 18 -9.86 -12.71 -21.82
N ALA A 19 -9.52 -11.67 -21.07
CA ALA A 19 -8.73 -10.55 -21.57
C ALA A 19 -8.22 -9.72 -20.39
N GLY A 20 -6.89 -9.64 -20.24
CA GLY A 20 -6.28 -8.61 -19.39
C GLY A 20 -5.57 -9.10 -18.14
N ARG A 21 -4.84 -10.21 -18.18
CA ARG A 21 -3.73 -10.45 -17.23
C ARG A 21 -2.55 -11.16 -17.88
N ALA A 22 -1.50 -10.39 -18.20
CA ALA A 22 -0.12 -10.70 -17.84
C ALA A 22 0.86 -9.74 -18.54
N ARG A 23 1.54 -8.88 -17.77
CA ARG A 23 3.00 -8.77 -17.91
C ARG A 23 3.62 -8.11 -16.68
N LEU A 24 4.20 -8.96 -15.83
CA LEU A 24 5.15 -8.60 -14.78
C LEU A 24 6.33 -9.58 -14.89
N VAL A 25 7.47 -9.03 -15.33
CA VAL A 25 8.88 -9.35 -15.00
C VAL A 25 9.40 -10.80 -15.06
N ARG A 26 10.37 -11.04 -15.96
CA ARG A 26 11.67 -11.76 -15.79
C ARG A 26 12.65 -11.16 -16.83
N GLY A 27 13.94 -10.94 -16.62
CA GLY A 27 14.91 -11.61 -15.74
C GLY A 27 16.08 -12.11 -16.61
N VAL A 28 17.22 -11.44 -16.48
CA VAL A 28 18.60 -11.62 -17.01
C VAL A 28 19.06 -13.06 -17.36
N ALA A 29 19.87 -13.19 -18.42
CA ALA A 29 21.18 -13.88 -18.51
C ALA A 29 21.39 -14.76 -19.77
N SER A 30 22.44 -14.48 -20.57
CA SER A 30 23.62 -15.36 -20.71
C SER A 30 24.51 -14.99 -21.91
N CYS A 31 25.81 -15.00 -21.64
CA CYS A 31 26.93 -14.82 -22.57
C CYS A 31 27.24 -16.18 -23.26
N PRO A 32 27.94 -16.19 -24.41
CA PRO A 32 29.26 -16.85 -24.36
C PRO A 32 30.37 -16.19 -25.21
N ARG A 33 31.61 -16.42 -24.75
CA ARG A 33 32.90 -16.05 -25.37
C ARG A 33 33.36 -17.11 -26.41
N ARG A 34 34.10 -16.71 -27.45
CA ARG A 34 35.55 -17.02 -27.77
C ARG A 34 35.90 -17.17 -29.27
N PHE A 35 37.20 -16.90 -29.53
CA PHE A 35 38.05 -17.05 -30.74
C PHE A 35 37.96 -15.92 -31.78
N GLY A 36 39.02 -15.36 -32.36
CA GLY A 36 40.46 -15.64 -32.36
C GLY A 36 41.05 -15.48 -33.78
N ALA A 37 42.15 -14.72 -33.94
CA ALA A 37 43.07 -14.63 -35.10
C ALA A 37 42.78 -13.67 -36.30
N VAL A 38 43.32 -12.44 -36.21
CA VAL A 38 44.55 -11.92 -36.88
C VAL A 38 44.80 -12.11 -38.41
N ARG A 39 45.05 -10.94 -39.07
CA ARG A 39 45.98 -10.54 -40.18
C ARG A 39 45.49 -10.32 -41.63
N LEU A 40 45.58 -9.03 -42.02
CA LEU A 40 46.22 -8.39 -43.22
C LEU A 40 45.58 -8.68 -44.61
N ARG A 41 45.49 -7.76 -45.58
CA ARG A 41 46.16 -6.47 -45.88
C ARG A 41 45.44 -5.80 -47.08
N GLY A 42 45.49 -4.46 -47.13
CA GLY A 42 45.49 -3.61 -48.36
C GLY A 42 44.17 -3.50 -49.15
N TRP A 43 43.39 -2.41 -49.05
CA TRP A 43 43.55 -1.02 -49.54
C TRP A 43 42.95 -0.75 -50.93
N LEU A 44 42.12 0.31 -50.95
CA LEU A 44 41.49 1.07 -52.05
C LEU A 44 40.14 0.47 -52.48
N VAL A 45 39.01 1.17 -52.34
CA VAL A 45 38.70 2.49 -52.91
C VAL A 45 37.86 3.37 -51.96
N ALA A 46 38.09 4.68 -52.08
CA ALA A 46 37.58 5.79 -51.27
C ALA A 46 36.07 6.10 -51.44
N CYS A 47 35.57 6.89 -50.48
CA CYS A 47 34.27 7.59 -50.50
C CYS A 47 33.00 6.81 -50.15
N ALA A 48 33.16 5.83 -49.25
CA ALA A 48 32.25 5.61 -48.11
C ALA A 48 32.89 6.25 -46.86
N VAL A 49 32.82 7.58 -46.75
CA VAL A 49 33.56 8.37 -45.75
C VAL A 49 32.60 8.74 -44.62
N ALA A 50 32.88 8.19 -43.43
CA ALA A 50 32.15 8.27 -42.14
C ALA A 50 31.23 7.07 -41.76
N HIS A 51 31.45 5.87 -42.30
CA HIS A 51 30.84 4.63 -41.80
C HIS A 51 31.85 3.49 -41.65
N ALA A 52 32.92 3.69 -40.86
CA ALA A 52 33.87 2.61 -40.55
C ALA A 52 34.82 2.91 -39.38
N ARG A 53 34.30 3.28 -38.21
CA ARG A 53 34.98 3.04 -36.93
C ARG A 53 33.97 2.49 -35.94
N GLY A 54 33.82 1.17 -35.97
CA GLY A 54 33.00 0.45 -35.01
C GLY A 54 33.58 0.60 -33.60
N GLY A 55 32.91 1.39 -32.76
CA GLY A 55 32.35 0.74 -31.59
C GLY A 55 31.14 -0.09 -32.04
N PRO A 56 30.71 -1.14 -31.32
CA PRO A 56 29.38 -1.65 -31.54
C PRO A 56 28.43 -0.44 -31.44
N CYS A 57 27.79 -0.06 -32.55
CA CYS A 57 26.68 0.85 -32.49
C CYS A 57 25.57 0.04 -31.81
N ASP A 58 25.56 0.00 -30.48
CA ASP A 58 24.42 -0.45 -29.67
C ASP A 58 23.27 0.57 -29.79
N LEU A 59 22.98 1.03 -31.01
CA LEU A 59 22.03 2.11 -31.31
C LEU A 59 21.08 1.68 -32.42
N ALA A 60 20.62 0.44 -32.39
CA ALA A 60 19.23 0.18 -32.74
C ALA A 60 18.34 0.67 -31.57
N GLU A 61 18.51 1.93 -31.17
CA GLU A 61 17.52 2.60 -30.34
C GLU A 61 16.32 2.83 -31.28
N ASP A 62 15.15 2.33 -30.91
CA ASP A 62 13.91 2.59 -31.66
C ASP A 62 13.81 4.11 -31.93
N PRO A 63 13.48 4.56 -33.15
CA PRO A 63 13.45 5.98 -33.50
C PRO A 63 12.49 6.77 -32.59
N VAL A 64 11.46 6.08 -32.07
CA VAL A 64 10.54 6.61 -31.05
C VAL A 64 11.28 6.91 -29.74
N ARG A 65 12.12 6.00 -29.25
CA ARG A 65 12.89 6.20 -28.01
C ARG A 65 13.88 7.36 -28.13
N ALA A 66 14.61 7.43 -29.24
CA ALA A 66 15.52 8.54 -29.51
C ALA A 66 14.79 9.89 -29.53
N THR A 67 13.59 9.93 -30.12
CA THR A 67 12.74 11.13 -30.15
C THR A 67 12.23 11.49 -28.74
N MET A 68 11.82 10.50 -27.94
CA MET A 68 11.37 10.75 -26.56
C MET A 68 12.50 11.28 -25.66
N THR A 69 13.73 10.81 -25.86
CA THR A 69 14.90 11.36 -25.16
C THR A 69 15.20 12.79 -25.61
N LEU A 70 15.07 13.09 -26.91
CA LEU A 70 15.25 14.47 -27.41
C LEU A 70 14.20 15.44 -26.84
N LEU A 71 12.97 14.97 -26.65
CA LEU A 71 11.86 15.76 -26.10
C LEU A 71 11.87 15.84 -24.56
N ASP A 72 12.86 15.23 -23.90
CA ASP A 72 12.91 15.10 -22.44
C ASP A 72 11.58 14.61 -21.85
N TRP A 73 10.98 13.57 -22.45
CA TRP A 73 9.67 13.06 -22.08
C TRP A 73 9.56 12.74 -20.57
N SER A 74 10.63 12.23 -19.98
CA SER A 74 10.69 11.97 -18.53
C SER A 74 10.51 13.21 -17.66
N GLU A 75 11.01 14.38 -18.08
CA GLU A 75 10.83 15.63 -17.34
C GLU A 75 9.39 16.14 -17.45
N ILE A 76 8.76 15.96 -18.61
CA ILE A 76 7.34 16.25 -18.80
C ILE A 76 6.50 15.38 -17.85
N CYS A 77 6.76 14.07 -17.81
CA CYS A 77 6.10 13.14 -16.90
C CYS A 77 6.27 13.55 -15.42
N LYS A 78 7.47 13.97 -15.01
CA LYS A 78 7.71 14.48 -13.64
C LYS A 78 6.88 15.72 -13.34
N HIS A 79 6.74 16.63 -14.30
CA HIS A 79 5.93 17.84 -14.10
C HIS A 79 4.45 17.49 -14.00
N VAL A 80 3.93 16.61 -14.87
CA VAL A 80 2.54 16.13 -14.80
C VAL A 80 2.27 15.43 -13.46
N ALA A 81 3.21 14.64 -12.96
CA ALA A 81 3.10 13.95 -11.68
C ALA A 81 2.96 14.90 -10.47
N GLN A 82 3.35 16.18 -10.59
CA GLN A 82 3.15 17.18 -9.52
C GLN A 82 1.69 17.59 -9.37
N PHE A 83 0.87 17.42 -10.42
CA PHE A 83 -0.56 17.78 -10.40
C PHE A 83 -1.47 16.65 -9.93
N THR A 84 -0.93 15.46 -9.66
CA THR A 84 -1.74 14.32 -9.23
C THR A 84 -2.07 14.38 -7.75
N CYS A 85 -3.34 14.14 -7.39
CA CYS A 85 -3.80 14.17 -6.00
C CYS A 85 -3.51 12.88 -5.20
N THR A 86 -3.06 11.80 -5.85
CA THR A 86 -2.80 10.50 -5.21
C THR A 86 -1.42 9.98 -5.58
N GLU A 87 -0.77 9.25 -4.68
CA GLU A 87 0.54 8.64 -4.96
C GLU A 87 0.45 7.61 -6.09
N GLN A 88 -0.66 6.86 -6.19
CA GLN A 88 -0.87 5.96 -7.32
C GLN A 88 -0.97 6.73 -8.65
N GLY A 89 -1.66 7.88 -8.67
CA GLY A 89 -1.73 8.75 -9.84
C GLY A 89 -0.35 9.29 -10.23
N LYS A 90 0.47 9.65 -9.24
CA LYS A 90 1.84 10.11 -9.43
C LYS A 90 2.72 9.04 -10.07
N HIS A 91 2.65 7.80 -9.59
CA HIS A 91 3.35 6.67 -10.20
C HIS A 91 2.92 6.43 -11.65
N LEU A 92 1.60 6.45 -11.91
CA LEU A 92 1.08 6.32 -13.28
C LEU A 92 1.52 7.47 -14.20
N ALA A 93 1.59 8.70 -13.69
CA ALA A 93 2.06 9.86 -14.44
C ALA A 93 3.55 9.79 -14.77
N LEU A 94 4.37 9.25 -13.86
CA LEU A 94 5.80 9.02 -14.09
C LEU A 94 6.05 7.92 -15.12
N ASP A 95 5.20 6.90 -15.14
CA ASP A 95 5.30 5.74 -16.04
C ASP A 95 4.52 5.94 -17.36
N LEU A 96 4.08 7.17 -17.68
CA LEU A 96 3.33 7.47 -18.90
C LEU A 96 4.15 7.14 -20.16
N THR A 97 3.62 6.26 -21.00
CA THR A 97 4.18 5.92 -22.31
C THR A 97 3.33 6.49 -23.44
N VAL A 98 3.99 6.91 -24.52
CA VAL A 98 3.27 7.34 -25.73
C VAL A 98 2.53 6.16 -26.35
N PRO A 99 1.21 6.28 -26.63
CA PRO A 99 0.43 5.22 -27.26
C PRO A 99 1.02 4.79 -28.60
N THR A 100 0.94 3.50 -28.92
CA THR A 100 1.47 2.98 -30.20
C THR A 100 0.42 2.93 -31.30
N SER A 101 -0.86 3.08 -30.95
CA SER A 101 -2.00 3.01 -31.87
C SER A 101 -2.82 4.30 -31.87
N ALA A 102 -3.27 4.72 -33.06
CA ALA A 102 -4.17 5.87 -33.20
C ALA A 102 -5.49 5.70 -32.42
N HIS A 103 -6.01 4.47 -32.34
CA HIS A 103 -7.22 4.17 -31.57
C HIS A 103 -7.03 4.44 -30.07
N GLU A 104 -5.89 4.00 -29.52
CA GLU A 104 -5.54 4.23 -28.11
C GLU A 104 -5.40 5.72 -27.81
N SER A 105 -4.73 6.47 -28.69
CA SER A 105 -4.63 7.94 -28.56
C SER A 105 -6.00 8.64 -28.56
N ILE A 106 -6.92 8.21 -29.42
CA ILE A 106 -8.28 8.78 -29.47
C ILE A 106 -9.03 8.49 -28.16
N MET A 107 -8.95 7.26 -27.66
CA MET A 107 -9.59 6.86 -26.40
C MET A 107 -9.07 7.68 -25.21
N LEU A 108 -7.74 7.82 -25.06
CA LEU A 108 -7.13 8.59 -23.97
C LEU A 108 -7.46 10.10 -24.07
N LYS A 109 -7.50 10.64 -25.29
CA LYS A 109 -7.93 12.02 -25.53
C LYS A 109 -9.40 12.21 -25.12
N ASP A 110 -10.28 11.28 -25.51
CA ASP A 110 -11.70 11.37 -25.19
C ASP A 110 -11.94 11.23 -23.67
N GLU A 111 -11.16 10.40 -22.97
CA GLU A 111 -11.17 10.32 -21.50
C GLU A 111 -10.74 11.65 -20.86
N THR A 112 -9.68 12.28 -21.37
CA THR A 112 -9.20 13.58 -20.87
C THR A 112 -10.24 14.68 -21.08
N LEU A 113 -10.90 14.70 -22.24
CA LEU A 113 -11.99 15.65 -22.53
C LEU A 113 -13.21 15.41 -21.63
N ALA A 114 -13.53 14.16 -21.34
CA ALA A 114 -14.60 13.81 -20.41
C ALA A 114 -14.30 14.33 -19.00
N ALA A 115 -13.06 14.20 -18.53
CA ALA A 115 -12.63 14.69 -17.22
C ALA A 115 -12.72 16.23 -17.14
N ALA A 116 -12.24 16.92 -18.18
CA ALA A 116 -12.36 18.37 -18.29
C ALA A 116 -13.83 18.83 -18.32
N THR A 117 -14.72 18.07 -18.97
CA THR A 117 -16.16 18.36 -19.01
C THR A 117 -16.78 18.26 -17.61
N LEU A 118 -16.41 17.25 -16.80
CA LEU A 118 -16.89 17.12 -15.42
C LEU A 118 -16.49 18.32 -14.55
N GLU A 119 -15.24 18.75 -14.65
CA GLU A 119 -14.68 19.77 -13.79
C GLU A 119 -15.10 21.19 -14.21
N TYR A 120 -15.02 21.51 -15.51
CA TYR A 120 -15.27 22.88 -16.00
C TYR A 120 -16.74 23.14 -16.35
N GLU A 121 -17.40 22.25 -17.08
CA GLU A 121 -18.79 22.48 -17.52
C GLU A 121 -19.79 22.15 -16.41
N LEU A 122 -19.58 21.03 -15.71
CA LEU A 122 -20.49 20.57 -14.66
C LEU A 122 -20.12 21.03 -13.26
N ARG A 123 -18.94 21.64 -13.09
CA ARG A 123 -18.42 22.13 -11.79
C ARG A 123 -18.42 21.05 -10.71
N ILE A 124 -18.19 19.80 -11.10
CA ILE A 124 -18.10 18.68 -10.18
C ILE A 124 -16.66 18.57 -9.74
N GLN A 125 -16.42 18.75 -8.44
CA GLN A 125 -15.13 18.50 -7.85
C GLN A 125 -14.95 17.00 -7.64
N LEU A 126 -13.88 16.45 -8.22
CA LEU A 126 -13.46 15.07 -8.01
C LEU A 126 -12.54 15.05 -6.77
N ASP A 127 -13.11 14.68 -5.64
CA ASP A 127 -12.33 14.54 -4.41
C ASP A 127 -11.70 13.15 -4.32
N PHE A 128 -10.37 13.13 -4.23
CA PHE A 128 -9.55 11.94 -4.03
C PHE A 128 -8.83 11.96 -2.66
N GLY A 129 -9.13 12.95 -1.81
CA GLY A 129 -8.39 13.29 -0.59
C GLY A 129 -8.44 12.22 0.51
N GLY A 130 -7.36 12.14 1.28
CA GLY A 130 -7.27 11.31 2.49
C GLY A 130 -7.09 9.79 2.24
N ILE A 131 -6.90 9.37 1.00
CA ILE A 131 -6.75 7.96 0.64
C ILE A 131 -5.27 7.55 0.74
N SER A 132 -4.93 6.73 1.73
CA SER A 132 -3.61 6.11 1.84
C SER A 132 -3.51 4.89 0.92
N THR A 133 -3.24 5.10 -0.37
CA THR A 133 -3.18 4.02 -1.37
C THR A 133 -2.16 2.93 -1.00
N ASP A 134 -1.04 3.30 -0.38
CA ASP A 134 0.05 2.37 -0.06
C ASP A 134 -0.37 1.36 1.02
N LEU A 135 -0.98 1.84 2.10
CA LEU A 135 -1.49 1.01 3.20
C LEU A 135 -2.59 0.06 2.71
N VAL A 136 -3.46 0.55 1.82
CA VAL A 136 -4.49 -0.28 1.18
C VAL A 136 -3.85 -1.37 0.32
N GLN A 137 -2.89 -1.05 -0.55
CA GLN A 137 -2.25 -2.02 -1.42
C GLN A 137 -1.50 -3.09 -0.62
N GLU A 138 -0.78 -2.67 0.43
CA GLU A 138 -0.09 -3.59 1.32
C GLU A 138 -1.09 -4.51 2.05
N GLY A 139 -2.15 -3.94 2.60
CA GLY A 139 -3.23 -4.67 3.27
C GLY A 139 -3.92 -5.69 2.35
N LEU A 140 -4.29 -5.28 1.13
CA LEU A 140 -4.91 -6.15 0.14
C LEU A 140 -3.97 -7.26 -0.34
N SER A 141 -2.68 -6.96 -0.53
CA SER A 141 -1.66 -7.95 -0.87
C SER A 141 -1.46 -8.99 0.23
N ARG A 142 -1.52 -8.57 1.50
CA ARG A 142 -1.51 -9.48 2.67
C ARG A 142 -2.79 -10.32 2.72
N ALA A 143 -3.96 -9.71 2.60
CA ALA A 143 -5.25 -10.39 2.63
C ALA A 143 -5.41 -11.43 1.51
N LYS A 144 -4.94 -11.11 0.29
CA LYS A 144 -4.95 -12.04 -0.84
C LYS A 144 -4.13 -13.31 -0.59
N ARG A 145 -3.10 -13.23 0.25
CA ARG A 145 -2.28 -14.38 0.68
C ARG A 145 -2.85 -15.10 1.92
N GLY A 146 -4.03 -14.70 2.39
CA GLY A 146 -4.66 -15.22 3.61
C GLY A 146 -4.12 -14.61 4.91
N GLY A 147 -3.34 -13.53 4.82
CA GLY A 147 -2.86 -12.79 6.00
C GLY A 147 -3.92 -11.86 6.58
N LEU A 148 -3.78 -11.53 7.86
CA LEU A 148 -4.63 -10.55 8.53
C LEU A 148 -4.18 -9.12 8.22
N MET A 149 -5.13 -8.20 8.16
CA MET A 149 -4.88 -6.77 8.00
C MET A 149 -4.80 -6.10 9.38
N SER A 150 -3.96 -5.07 9.53
CA SER A 150 -3.95 -4.26 10.76
C SER A 150 -5.18 -3.36 10.83
N ALA A 151 -5.48 -2.83 12.02
CA ALA A 151 -6.60 -1.88 12.20
C ALA A 151 -6.44 -0.62 11.34
N GLU A 152 -5.21 -0.09 11.23
CA GLU A 152 -4.86 1.03 10.36
C GLU A 152 -5.10 0.72 8.87
N GLN A 153 -4.75 -0.50 8.43
CA GLN A 153 -5.00 -0.92 7.05
C GLN A 153 -6.50 -1.08 6.76
N LEU A 154 -7.28 -1.59 7.73
CA LEU A 154 -8.74 -1.68 7.60
C LEU A 154 -9.38 -0.30 7.54
N LEU A 155 -8.92 0.64 8.37
CA LEU A 155 -9.35 2.03 8.32
C LEU A 155 -9.09 2.64 6.95
N ALA A 156 -7.87 2.47 6.41
CA ALA A 156 -7.49 3.00 5.10
C ALA A 156 -8.34 2.39 3.97
N VAL A 157 -8.70 1.11 4.06
CA VAL A 157 -9.63 0.48 3.11
C VAL A 157 -11.03 1.08 3.24
N MET A 158 -11.51 1.30 4.47
CA MET A 158 -12.83 1.89 4.70
C MET A 158 -12.92 3.32 4.14
N THR A 159 -11.91 4.15 4.39
CA THR A 159 -11.87 5.53 3.86
C THR A 159 -11.82 5.54 2.34
N LEU A 160 -11.05 4.64 1.72
CA LEU A 160 -11.06 4.43 0.28
C LEU A 160 -12.45 4.06 -0.24
N LEU A 161 -13.11 3.07 0.37
CA LEU A 161 -14.43 2.62 -0.08
C LEU A 161 -15.48 3.74 0.02
N ARG A 162 -15.46 4.54 1.10
CA ARG A 162 -16.33 5.71 1.26
C ARG A 162 -16.03 6.78 0.20
N GLY A 163 -14.75 7.09 -0.04
CA GLY A 163 -14.34 8.04 -1.08
C GLY A 163 -14.81 7.61 -2.47
N VAL A 164 -14.65 6.33 -2.80
CA VAL A 164 -15.09 5.79 -4.09
C VAL A 164 -16.61 5.82 -4.24
N GLN A 165 -17.37 5.57 -3.17
CA GLN A 165 -18.83 5.74 -3.19
C GLN A 165 -19.24 7.20 -3.42
N GLY A 166 -18.59 8.15 -2.75
CA GLY A 166 -18.81 9.58 -2.96
C GLY A 166 -18.49 10.01 -4.38
N LEU A 167 -17.35 9.57 -4.92
CA LEU A 167 -16.94 9.83 -6.30
C LEU A 167 -17.95 9.28 -7.31
N ARG A 168 -18.43 8.05 -7.09
CA ARG A 168 -19.47 7.43 -7.91
C ARG A 168 -20.76 8.25 -7.88
N GLN A 169 -21.20 8.72 -6.72
CA GLN A 169 -22.39 9.56 -6.60
C GLN A 169 -22.20 10.90 -7.31
N ASN A 170 -21.03 11.53 -7.19
CA ASN A 170 -20.72 12.79 -7.84
C ASN A 170 -20.65 12.67 -9.38
N ILE A 171 -20.18 11.54 -9.90
CA ILE A 171 -20.08 11.29 -11.35
C ILE A 171 -21.43 10.83 -11.95
N LEU A 172 -22.19 10.00 -11.24
CA LEU A 172 -23.48 9.47 -11.72
C LEU A 172 -24.66 10.41 -11.42
N GLY A 173 -24.63 11.19 -10.35
CA GLY A 173 -25.67 12.17 -10.01
C GLY A 173 -26.04 13.13 -11.15
N PRO A 174 -25.08 13.66 -11.92
CA PRO A 174 -25.33 14.47 -13.12
C PRO A 174 -26.21 13.74 -14.14
N THR A 175 -25.98 12.45 -14.38
CA THR A 175 -26.79 11.67 -15.36
C THR A 175 -28.26 11.58 -14.96
N GLN A 176 -28.58 11.76 -13.68
CA GLN A 176 -29.95 11.75 -13.16
C GLN A 176 -30.62 13.14 -13.23
N ARG A 177 -29.86 14.22 -13.42
CA ARG A 177 -30.34 15.62 -13.35
C ARG A 177 -30.75 16.21 -14.70
N SER A 178 -31.12 15.38 -15.67
CA SER A 178 -31.55 15.82 -17.01
C SER A 178 -30.51 16.73 -17.71
N ILE A 179 -29.34 16.17 -18.00
CA ILE A 179 -28.27 16.85 -18.73
C ILE A 179 -28.49 16.73 -20.25
N ALA A 180 -28.02 17.74 -20.99
CA ALA A 180 -28.04 17.72 -22.45
C ALA A 180 -27.39 16.43 -23.02
N PRO A 181 -27.98 15.81 -24.06
CA PRO A 181 -27.51 14.53 -24.61
C PRO A 181 -26.06 14.61 -25.13
N ASP A 182 -25.63 15.78 -25.60
CA ASP A 182 -24.26 15.99 -26.07
C ASP A 182 -23.21 15.91 -24.96
N VAL A 183 -23.53 16.44 -23.79
CA VAL A 183 -22.65 16.36 -22.60
C VAL A 183 -22.61 14.92 -22.11
N LEU A 184 -23.76 14.23 -22.07
CA LEU A 184 -23.82 12.82 -21.68
C LEU A 184 -22.96 11.94 -22.58
N ARG A 185 -22.94 12.20 -23.90
CA ARG A 185 -22.07 11.51 -24.85
C ARG A 185 -20.59 11.76 -24.56
N ARG A 186 -20.19 12.99 -24.26
CA ARG A 186 -18.79 13.31 -23.88
C ARG A 186 -18.37 12.61 -22.59
N LEU A 187 -19.28 12.41 -21.65
CA LEU A 187 -18.99 11.71 -20.39
C LEU A 187 -18.94 10.18 -20.51
N GLN A 188 -19.33 9.63 -21.65
CA GLN A 188 -19.43 8.19 -21.85
C GLN A 188 -18.14 7.40 -21.53
N PRO A 189 -16.92 7.87 -21.85
CA PRO A 189 -15.67 7.17 -21.49
C PRO A 189 -15.54 6.98 -19.98
N ILE A 190 -15.79 8.03 -19.20
CA ILE A 190 -15.72 7.97 -17.73
C ILE A 190 -16.86 7.12 -17.17
N LEU A 191 -18.09 7.31 -17.65
CA LEU A 191 -19.23 6.51 -17.20
C LEU A 191 -19.02 5.02 -17.46
N ALA A 192 -18.36 4.65 -18.57
CA ALA A 192 -18.04 3.26 -18.87
C ALA A 192 -17.09 2.64 -17.83
N MET A 193 -16.11 3.38 -17.31
CA MET A 193 -15.22 2.89 -16.25
C MET A 193 -15.97 2.53 -14.96
N TRP A 194 -17.03 3.29 -14.63
CA TRP A 194 -17.80 3.08 -13.41
C TRP A 194 -18.88 2.01 -13.50
N ARG A 195 -19.34 1.64 -14.71
CA ARG A 195 -20.47 0.71 -14.93
C ARG A 195 -20.21 -0.70 -14.37
N GLY A 196 -18.96 -1.13 -14.24
CA GLY A 196 -18.60 -2.43 -13.68
C GLY A 196 -18.21 -2.40 -12.19
N TYR A 197 -18.08 -1.23 -11.58
CA TYR A 197 -17.57 -1.10 -10.23
C TYR A 197 -18.71 -0.97 -9.21
N SER A 198 -18.92 -2.00 -8.40
CA SER A 198 -19.86 -1.97 -7.28
C SER A 198 -19.16 -2.40 -5.99
N VAL A 199 -19.23 -1.55 -4.97
CA VAL A 199 -18.85 -1.93 -3.61
C VAL A 199 -19.96 -2.83 -3.06
N PRO A 200 -19.64 -3.99 -2.47
CA PRO A 200 -20.63 -4.83 -1.79
C PRO A 200 -21.34 -4.03 -0.69
N PRO A 201 -22.69 -3.99 -0.68
CA PRO A 201 -23.42 -3.31 0.38
C PRO A 201 -23.15 -4.01 1.72
N GLY A 202 -22.99 -3.26 2.80
CA GLY A 202 -22.71 -3.81 4.12
C GLY A 202 -21.22 -3.98 4.44
N LEU A 203 -20.31 -3.89 3.46
CA LEU A 203 -18.87 -4.06 3.71
C LEU A 203 -18.30 -2.91 4.54
N VAL A 204 -18.70 -1.68 4.22
CA VAL A 204 -18.24 -0.48 4.93
C VAL A 204 -18.76 -0.50 6.37
N GLU A 205 -20.03 -0.85 6.56
CA GLU A 205 -20.67 -0.98 7.87
C GLU A 205 -20.05 -2.11 8.69
N ALA A 206 -19.69 -3.23 8.06
CA ALA A 206 -19.01 -4.32 8.72
C ALA A 206 -17.63 -3.87 9.24
N ILE A 207 -16.83 -3.17 8.44
CA ILE A 207 -15.53 -2.65 8.89
C ILE A 207 -15.71 -1.61 10.00
N ASP A 208 -16.65 -0.68 9.86
CA ASP A 208 -16.94 0.35 10.85
C ASP A 208 -17.35 -0.24 12.21
N SER A 209 -18.14 -1.32 12.21
CA SER A 209 -18.55 -2.01 13.43
C SER A 209 -17.40 -2.70 14.19
N THR A 210 -16.27 -2.94 13.51
CA THR A 210 -15.10 -3.61 14.09
C THR A 210 -14.07 -2.64 14.67
N LEU A 211 -14.18 -1.34 14.40
CA LEU A 211 -13.20 -0.33 14.80
C LEU A 211 -13.77 0.60 15.89
N ASP A 212 -12.92 1.02 16.82
CA ASP A 212 -13.19 2.02 17.85
C ASP A 212 -12.79 3.44 17.41
N GLU A 213 -13.13 4.46 18.20
CA GLU A 213 -12.81 5.88 17.92
C GLU A 213 -11.29 6.14 17.86
N GLU A 214 -10.50 5.36 18.60
CA GLU A 214 -9.03 5.36 18.56
C GLU A 214 -8.45 4.46 17.45
N HIS A 215 -9.28 4.01 16.51
CA HIS A 215 -8.91 3.13 15.39
C HIS A 215 -8.34 1.77 15.84
N GLN A 216 -8.78 1.28 16.99
CA GLN A 216 -8.44 -0.06 17.49
C GLN A 216 -9.56 -1.07 17.22
N ILE A 217 -9.24 -2.36 17.27
CA ILE A 217 -10.25 -3.41 17.07
C ILE A 217 -11.15 -3.48 18.33
N ARG A 218 -12.47 -3.33 18.12
CA ARG A 218 -13.49 -3.40 19.18
C ARG A 218 -13.65 -4.83 19.71
N ASP A 219 -14.03 -4.93 20.97
CA ASP A 219 -14.41 -6.21 21.59
C ASP A 219 -15.61 -6.87 20.91
N SER A 220 -16.50 -6.09 20.29
CA SER A 220 -17.65 -6.61 19.54
C SER A 220 -17.25 -7.28 18.22
N ALA A 221 -16.03 -7.05 17.72
CA ALA A 221 -15.56 -7.67 16.49
C ALA A 221 -15.45 -9.20 16.63
N SER A 222 -15.11 -9.69 17.85
CA SER A 222 -15.06 -11.11 18.14
C SER A 222 -15.27 -11.40 19.63
N VAL A 223 -16.19 -12.33 19.90
CA VAL A 223 -16.45 -12.84 21.25
C VAL A 223 -15.20 -13.48 21.88
N GLU A 224 -14.30 -14.04 21.06
CA GLU A 224 -13.04 -14.63 21.55
C GLU A 224 -12.04 -13.56 21.99
N LEU A 225 -11.96 -12.45 21.25
CA LEU A 225 -11.11 -11.31 21.59
C LEU A 225 -11.56 -10.68 22.92
N GLN A 226 -12.87 -10.48 23.08
CA GLN A 226 -13.46 -9.96 24.30
C GLN A 226 -13.12 -10.86 25.50
N LYS A 227 -13.31 -12.19 25.37
CA LYS A 227 -12.95 -13.15 26.44
C LYS A 227 -11.47 -13.09 26.80
N ALA A 228 -10.59 -12.96 25.81
CA ALA A 228 -9.16 -12.86 26.03
C ALA A 228 -8.78 -11.56 26.76
N ARG A 229 -9.30 -10.40 26.34
CA ARG A 229 -9.07 -9.10 27.00
C ARG A 229 -9.59 -9.09 28.44
N LEU A 230 -10.79 -9.59 28.69
CA LEU A 230 -11.34 -9.76 30.05
C LEU A 230 -10.47 -10.66 30.94
N ARG A 231 -9.88 -11.73 30.38
CA ARG A 231 -8.95 -12.59 31.12
C ARG A 231 -7.66 -11.85 31.49
N VAL A 232 -7.11 -11.06 30.56
CA VAL A 232 -5.91 -10.26 30.81
C VAL A 232 -6.18 -9.20 31.88
N GLU A 233 -7.31 -8.50 31.81
CA GLU A 233 -7.70 -7.52 32.84
C GLU A 233 -7.93 -8.16 34.21
N ARG A 234 -8.55 -9.34 34.25
CA ARG A 234 -8.70 -10.11 35.49
C ARG A 234 -7.34 -10.45 36.09
N LEU A 235 -6.41 -10.97 35.30
CA LEU A 235 -5.06 -11.31 35.77
C LEU A 235 -4.29 -10.05 36.22
N ARG A 236 -4.40 -8.94 35.48
CA ARG A 236 -3.79 -7.65 35.86
C ARG A 236 -4.35 -7.12 37.18
N SER A 237 -5.67 -7.20 37.40
CA SER A 237 -6.29 -6.76 38.65
C SER A 237 -5.91 -7.67 39.83
N GLN A 238 -5.79 -8.99 39.61
CA GLN A 238 -5.28 -9.92 40.61
C GLN A 238 -3.83 -9.62 40.97
N LEU A 239 -2.97 -9.40 39.97
CA LEU A 239 -1.59 -9.00 40.17
C LEU A 239 -1.53 -7.71 40.98
N LYS A 240 -2.27 -6.68 40.59
CA LYS A 240 -2.32 -5.40 41.32
C LYS A 240 -2.73 -5.58 42.78
N LYS A 241 -3.73 -6.43 43.08
CA LYS A 241 -4.15 -6.76 44.45
C LYS A 241 -3.05 -7.46 45.26
N LEU A 242 -2.37 -8.44 44.65
CA LEU A 242 -1.25 -9.13 45.30
C LEU A 242 -0.10 -8.15 45.58
N LEU A 243 0.20 -7.26 44.63
CA LEU A 243 1.24 -6.24 44.79
C LEU A 243 0.88 -5.22 45.87
N THR A 244 -0.38 -4.77 45.96
CA THR A 244 -0.82 -3.85 47.03
C THR A 244 -0.83 -4.50 48.42
N ASN A 245 -0.96 -5.83 48.48
CA ASN A 245 -0.89 -6.57 49.75
C ASN A 245 0.57 -6.73 50.24
N VAL A 246 1.55 -6.58 49.35
CA VAL A 246 2.97 -6.54 49.70
C VAL A 246 3.32 -5.10 50.08
N LYS A 247 3.87 -4.89 51.29
CA LYS A 247 4.33 -3.56 51.75
C LYS A 247 5.50 -3.09 50.87
N GLY A 248 5.23 -2.22 49.91
CA GLY A 248 6.22 -1.58 49.04
C GLY A 248 5.59 -0.45 48.23
N GLU A 249 6.38 0.57 47.89
CA GLU A 249 5.93 1.68 47.06
C GLU A 249 5.86 1.21 45.60
N ILE A 250 4.66 1.21 45.03
CA ILE A 250 4.41 0.79 43.65
C ILE A 250 4.55 2.02 42.76
N THR A 251 5.56 2.03 41.90
CA THR A 251 5.73 3.08 40.88
C THR A 251 5.45 2.50 39.49
N GLU A 252 4.62 3.19 38.70
CA GLU A 252 4.39 2.83 37.30
C GLU A 252 5.38 3.62 36.44
N ARG A 253 6.28 2.93 35.76
CA ARG A 253 7.16 3.54 34.75
C ARG A 253 6.88 2.86 33.42
N SER A 254 6.39 3.64 32.45
CA SER A 254 6.24 3.18 31.06
C SER A 254 5.34 1.94 30.88
N GLY A 255 4.23 1.85 31.63
CA GLY A 255 3.28 0.73 31.55
C GLY A 255 3.72 -0.56 32.26
N SER A 256 4.87 -0.56 32.95
CA SER A 256 5.32 -1.64 33.83
C SER A 256 5.28 -1.20 35.29
N ALA A 257 4.69 -2.02 36.16
CA ALA A 257 4.67 -1.77 37.61
C ALA A 257 5.99 -2.25 38.24
N LEU A 258 6.69 -1.37 38.93
CA LEU A 258 7.91 -1.66 39.69
C LEU A 258 7.58 -1.62 41.19
N LEU A 259 7.99 -2.66 41.93
CA LEU A 259 7.95 -2.64 43.40
C LEU A 259 9.31 -2.20 43.94
N SER A 260 9.29 -1.10 44.67
CA SER A 260 10.37 -0.74 45.58
C SER A 260 10.13 -1.45 46.92
N LEU A 261 10.90 -2.50 47.20
CA LEU A 261 10.92 -3.13 48.52
C LEU A 261 11.87 -2.36 49.44
N GLU A 262 11.34 -1.78 50.52
CA GLU A 262 12.19 -1.30 51.60
C GLU A 262 12.92 -2.50 52.22
N ARG A 263 14.25 -2.47 52.21
CA ARG A 263 15.07 -3.45 52.93
C ARG A 263 14.77 -3.32 54.42
N SER A 264 13.83 -4.12 54.93
CA SER A 264 13.73 -4.36 56.36
C SER A 264 14.44 -5.66 56.70
N LEU A 265 15.53 -5.54 57.43
CA LEU A 265 15.95 -6.55 58.41
C LEU A 265 16.71 -5.83 59.55
N PRO A 266 16.15 -5.78 60.77
CA PRO A 266 16.95 -5.62 61.97
C PRO A 266 17.57 -6.98 62.34
N GLY A 267 18.90 -7.03 62.42
CA GLY A 267 19.64 -8.13 63.04
C GLY A 267 20.37 -9.06 62.07
N HIS A 268 21.70 -8.96 62.10
CA HIS A 268 22.70 -9.89 61.54
C HIS A 268 22.86 -9.94 60.01
N CYS A 269 23.34 -8.85 59.44
CA CYS A 269 24.32 -8.92 58.37
C CYS A 269 25.66 -8.47 58.96
N CYS A 270 26.55 -9.42 59.31
CA CYS A 270 27.96 -9.07 59.49
C CYS A 270 28.51 -8.73 58.11
N TRP A 271 28.40 -7.46 57.72
CA TRP A 271 29.28 -6.88 56.72
C TRP A 271 30.55 -6.52 57.48
N ASP A 272 31.56 -7.38 57.36
CA ASP A 272 32.88 -7.15 57.93
C ASP A 272 33.57 -6.04 57.09
N PRO A 273 33.79 -4.83 57.62
CA PRO A 273 34.30 -3.70 56.84
C PRO A 273 35.82 -3.79 56.59
N ALA A 274 36.48 -4.88 56.98
CA ALA A 274 37.92 -5.07 56.83
C ALA A 274 38.37 -5.50 55.42
N LEU A 275 37.46 -5.92 54.54
CA LEU A 275 37.77 -6.25 53.14
C LEU A 275 37.36 -5.11 52.21
N GLY A 276 38.04 -3.97 52.38
CA GLY A 276 38.02 -2.90 51.41
C GLY A 276 38.79 -3.30 50.15
N ALA A 277 38.07 -3.63 49.07
CA ALA A 277 38.46 -3.26 47.70
C ALA A 277 37.31 -3.56 46.73
N ALA A 278 36.87 -2.51 46.05
CA ALA A 278 35.75 -2.45 45.14
C ALA A 278 35.70 -3.58 44.09
N TYR A 279 34.64 -4.37 44.11
CA TYR A 279 34.12 -5.00 42.90
C TYR A 279 32.94 -4.18 42.40
N SER A 280 33.21 -3.40 41.34
CA SER A 280 32.22 -3.00 40.36
C SER A 280 31.40 -4.22 39.95
N MET A 281 30.13 -4.27 40.35
CA MET A 281 29.16 -5.16 39.72
C MET A 281 27.96 -4.34 39.28
N SER A 282 27.93 -4.19 37.96
CA SER A 282 26.86 -3.69 37.11
C SER A 282 25.46 -4.00 37.63
N SER A 283 24.61 -2.98 37.54
CA SER A 283 23.16 -3.08 37.48
C SER A 283 22.71 -4.27 36.64
N HIS A 284 22.34 -5.37 37.29
CA HIS A 284 21.52 -6.40 36.69
C HIS A 284 20.08 -6.18 37.14
N ALA A 285 19.38 -5.35 36.37
CA ALA A 285 17.93 -5.34 36.38
C ALA A 285 17.46 -6.72 35.88
N MET A 286 17.00 -7.57 36.79
CA MET A 286 16.32 -8.80 36.42
C MET A 286 15.01 -8.42 35.69
N ARG A 287 15.06 -8.50 34.36
CA ARG A 287 13.86 -8.58 33.52
C ARG A 287 13.26 -9.98 33.70
N PHE A 288 12.06 -10.05 34.27
CA PHE A 288 11.23 -11.24 34.15
C PHE A 288 10.46 -11.15 32.83
N ASN A 289 10.61 -12.18 31.98
CA ASN A 289 9.76 -12.45 30.81
C ASN A 289 8.39 -12.99 31.25
#